data_AF-K2A0T4-F1
#
_entry.id   AF-K2A0T4-F1
#
_cell.length_a   1.000
_cell.length_b   1.000
_cell.length_c   1.000
_cell.angle_alpha   90.00
_cell.angle_beta   90.00
_cell.angle_gamma   90.00
#
_symmetry.space_group_name_H-M   'P 1'
#
loop_
_entity.id
_entity.type
_entity.pdbx_description
1 polymer ?
#
loop_
_entity_poly.entity_id
_entity_poly.type
_entity_poly.pdbx_seq_one_letter_code
_entity_poly.pdbx_strand_id
1 'polypeptide(L)'
;MITQTMLTDLKELLLGWNIKPDDWYITGEAAMVLSGYPVTFRNKQMDVLVCRSVWPWAKPEEEVSLFPPKGSKEDKELKIYISKHDMTPDFHPLPHVGIRAEDRFSHTYAYPKDTAVRILSPWAGIYHRKCIIEFYEKDSKTGLNAFDQNKFIRWKKFIQETQSFAQSQGDQMTVQTCVEVIPIVQRAIDFFNKVDSHDNSTVFLKGICAYNGKVRGEVKLWEENADFTNKIAVLKSALPHQFSKLSAAAGIITDEGGLLSHAAIIAREF
;
A
#
# COMPACT_ATOMS: atom_id res chain seq x y z
N MET A 1 -1.70 9.04 -25.17
CA MET A 1 -0.27 9.43 -25.06
C MET A 1 -0.23 10.78 -24.38
N ILE A 2 0.71 11.04 -23.47
CA ILE A 2 0.80 12.33 -22.78
C ILE A 2 1.36 13.36 -23.76
N THR A 3 0.69 14.51 -23.93
CA THR A 3 1.06 15.54 -24.91
C THR A 3 1.60 16.79 -24.22
N GLN A 4 2.38 17.61 -24.93
CA GLN A 4 2.87 18.87 -24.37
C GLN A 4 1.72 19.81 -23.95
N THR A 5 0.62 19.86 -24.73
CA THR A 5 -0.60 20.61 -24.38
C THR A 5 -1.22 20.13 -23.07
N MET A 6 -1.31 18.81 -22.86
CA MET A 6 -1.80 18.22 -21.60
C MET A 6 -0.96 18.66 -20.38
N LEU A 7 0.36 18.73 -20.54
CA LEU A 7 1.26 19.20 -19.48
C LEU A 7 1.15 20.71 -19.23
N THR A 8 1.00 21.51 -20.29
CA THR A 8 0.79 22.97 -20.19
C THR A 8 -0.53 23.27 -19.48
N ASP A 9 -1.62 22.65 -19.90
CA ASP A 9 -2.94 22.82 -19.29
C ASP A 9 -2.95 22.41 -17.80
N LEU A 10 -2.22 21.35 -17.43
CA LEU A 10 -2.11 20.94 -16.02
C LEU A 10 -1.36 21.97 -15.18
N LYS A 11 -0.29 22.55 -15.75
CA LYS A 11 0.47 23.63 -15.11
C LYS A 11 -0.40 24.87 -14.92
N GLU A 12 -1.19 25.24 -15.91
CA GLU A 12 -2.13 26.37 -15.83
C GLU A 12 -3.24 26.12 -14.81
N LEU A 13 -3.79 24.89 -14.76
CA LEU A 13 -4.76 24.46 -13.75
C LEU A 13 -4.22 24.62 -12.33
N LEU A 14 -3.03 24.07 -12.06
CA LEU A 14 -2.40 24.12 -10.74
C LEU A 14 -1.96 25.54 -10.35
N LEU A 15 -1.49 26.35 -11.31
CA LEU A 15 -1.24 27.79 -11.10
C LEU A 15 -2.53 28.53 -10.72
N GLY A 16 -3.67 28.19 -11.35
CA GLY A 16 -5.00 28.72 -11.02
C GLY A 16 -5.48 28.36 -9.61
N TRP A 17 -4.89 27.32 -9.00
CA TRP A 17 -5.08 26.90 -7.61
C TRP A 17 -3.99 27.41 -6.67
N ASN A 18 -3.14 28.36 -7.11
CA ASN A 18 -2.02 28.93 -6.38
C ASN A 18 -0.89 27.94 -6.03
N ILE A 19 -0.78 26.83 -6.77
CA ILE A 19 0.31 25.85 -6.67
C ILE A 19 1.37 26.19 -7.74
N LYS A 20 2.59 26.54 -7.34
CA LYS A 20 3.64 27.01 -8.27
C LYS A 20 4.38 25.83 -8.90
N PRO A 21 5.10 26.01 -10.03
CA PRO A 21 5.79 24.91 -10.72
C PRO A 21 6.87 24.18 -9.89
N ASP A 22 7.38 24.81 -8.82
CA ASP A 22 8.34 24.24 -7.88
C ASP A 22 7.68 23.58 -6.64
N ASP A 23 6.34 23.60 -6.56
CA ASP A 23 5.56 22.98 -5.49
C ASP A 23 5.05 21.59 -5.87
N TRP A 24 5.28 21.11 -7.09
CA TRP A 24 4.78 19.80 -7.54
C TRP A 24 5.64 19.15 -8.63
N TYR A 25 5.41 17.86 -8.88
CA TYR A 25 5.99 17.14 -10.02
C TYR A 25 5.16 15.89 -10.38
N ILE A 26 5.30 15.43 -11.62
CA ILE A 26 4.71 14.19 -12.12
C ILE A 26 5.59 12.99 -11.72
N THR A 27 4.98 11.90 -11.28
CA THR A 27 5.66 10.67 -10.87
C THR A 27 5.08 9.43 -11.57
N GLY A 28 5.33 8.25 -11.03
CA GLY A 28 4.67 7.01 -11.45
C GLY A 28 5.04 6.52 -12.85
N GLU A 29 4.12 5.80 -13.48
CA GLU A 29 4.26 5.31 -14.86
C GLU A 29 4.30 6.48 -15.87
N ALA A 30 3.65 7.61 -15.57
CA ALA A 30 3.62 8.80 -16.44
C ALA A 30 5.00 9.43 -16.61
N ALA A 31 5.73 9.65 -15.51
CA ALA A 31 7.08 10.22 -15.55
C ALA A 31 8.06 9.35 -16.35
N MET A 32 7.92 8.02 -16.28
CA MET A 32 8.73 7.09 -17.08
C MET A 32 8.48 7.23 -18.57
N VAL A 33 7.20 7.28 -19.00
CA VAL A 33 6.85 7.46 -20.42
C VAL A 33 7.35 8.81 -20.94
N LEU A 34 7.23 9.87 -20.15
CA LEU A 34 7.80 11.19 -20.49
C LEU A 34 9.33 11.16 -20.55
N SER A 35 9.98 10.33 -19.73
CA SER A 35 11.42 10.03 -19.79
C SER A 35 11.82 9.14 -20.98
N GLY A 36 10.90 8.75 -21.85
CA GLY A 36 11.16 7.87 -22.99
C GLY A 36 11.25 6.37 -22.66
N TYR A 37 10.98 5.96 -21.42
CA TYR A 37 10.97 4.55 -21.03
C TYR A 37 9.68 3.86 -21.52
N PRO A 38 9.77 2.68 -22.16
CA PRO A 38 8.64 2.01 -22.81
C PRO A 38 7.78 1.21 -21.80
N VAL A 39 7.38 1.83 -20.71
CA VAL A 39 6.53 1.20 -19.69
C VAL A 39 5.05 1.23 -20.09
N THR A 40 4.32 0.18 -19.72
CA THR A 40 2.86 0.14 -19.94
C THR A 40 2.16 1.10 -18.98
N PHE A 41 1.80 2.28 -19.47
CA PHE A 41 1.04 3.29 -18.73
C PHE A 41 -0.44 2.90 -18.64
N ARG A 42 -0.91 2.51 -17.45
CA ARG A 42 -2.25 1.97 -17.23
C ARG A 42 -3.25 3.01 -16.73
N ASN A 43 -4.53 2.69 -16.83
CA ASN A 43 -5.67 3.39 -16.23
C ASN A 43 -5.90 4.87 -16.63
N LYS A 44 -5.06 5.48 -17.48
CA LYS A 44 -5.08 6.92 -17.81
C LYS A 44 -5.01 7.81 -16.55
N GLN A 45 -4.25 7.37 -15.55
CA GLN A 45 -4.00 8.10 -14.31
C GLN A 45 -2.56 8.57 -14.27
N MET A 46 -2.37 9.86 -14.04
CA MET A 46 -1.06 10.49 -13.96
C MET A 46 -0.82 10.92 -12.52
N ASP A 47 0.06 10.21 -11.82
CA ASP A 47 0.43 10.50 -10.44
C ASP A 47 1.12 11.88 -10.35
N VAL A 48 0.60 12.78 -9.52
CA VAL A 48 1.11 14.13 -9.29
C VAL A 48 1.38 14.33 -7.81
N LEU A 49 2.65 14.55 -7.43
CA LEU A 49 3.03 14.85 -6.05
C LEU A 49 3.04 16.37 -5.82
N VAL A 50 2.33 16.83 -4.79
CA VAL A 50 2.16 18.26 -4.45
C VAL A 50 2.63 18.54 -3.01
N CYS A 51 3.48 19.57 -2.83
CA CYS A 51 3.96 20.04 -1.54
C CYS A 51 2.79 20.33 -0.59
N ARG A 52 2.78 19.63 0.56
CA ARG A 52 1.74 19.74 1.59
C ARG A 52 1.59 21.15 2.17
N SER A 53 2.61 22.00 2.05
CA SER A 53 2.58 23.41 2.44
C SER A 53 1.68 24.29 1.56
N VAL A 54 1.33 23.84 0.35
CA VAL A 54 0.43 24.55 -0.57
C VAL A 54 -0.81 23.72 -0.95
N TRP A 55 -1.11 22.66 -0.18
CA TRP A 55 -2.26 21.81 -0.45
C TRP A 55 -3.56 22.64 -0.32
N PRO A 56 -4.39 22.75 -1.38
CA PRO A 56 -5.40 23.81 -1.49
C PRO A 56 -6.76 23.52 -0.82
N TRP A 57 -7.00 22.31 -0.29
CA TRP A 57 -8.22 21.94 0.45
C TRP A 57 -7.91 21.26 1.79
N ALA A 58 -8.94 20.75 2.48
CA ALA A 58 -8.80 20.00 3.73
C ALA A 58 -7.79 18.86 3.58
N LYS A 59 -7.05 18.54 4.64
CA LYS A 59 -5.86 17.69 4.52
C LYS A 59 -6.21 16.21 4.38
N PRO A 60 -5.34 15.39 3.75
CA PRO A 60 -5.53 13.94 3.62
C PRO A 60 -5.71 13.15 4.93
N GLU A 61 -5.38 13.72 6.09
CA GLU A 61 -5.65 13.11 7.41
C GLU A 61 -7.06 13.42 7.95
N GLU A 62 -7.77 14.35 7.32
CA GLU A 62 -9.10 14.84 7.71
C GLU A 62 -10.18 14.42 6.70
N GLU A 63 -9.81 14.10 5.45
CA GLU A 63 -10.70 13.59 4.41
C GLU A 63 -10.16 12.31 3.74
N VAL A 64 -11.09 11.43 3.31
CA VAL A 64 -10.80 10.19 2.54
C VAL A 64 -10.37 10.49 1.09
N SER A 65 -10.61 11.71 0.60
CA SER A 65 -10.40 12.11 -0.78
C SER A 65 -9.15 12.97 -0.95
N LEU A 66 -8.26 12.57 -1.87
CA LEU A 66 -7.16 13.42 -2.34
C LEU A 66 -7.57 14.34 -3.50
N PHE A 67 -8.82 14.26 -3.97
CA PHE A 67 -9.38 15.11 -5.02
C PHE A 67 -10.01 16.39 -4.43
N PRO A 68 -10.18 17.46 -5.24
CA PRO A 68 -10.81 18.69 -4.78
C PRO A 68 -12.23 18.47 -4.23
N PRO A 69 -12.69 19.29 -3.26
CA PRO A 69 -14.01 19.12 -2.64
C PRO A 69 -15.14 19.14 -3.68
N LYS A 70 -15.98 18.10 -3.66
CA LYS A 70 -17.04 17.90 -4.66
C LYS A 70 -17.95 19.14 -4.79
N GLY A 71 -18.03 19.70 -5.99
CA GLY A 71 -18.82 20.90 -6.30
C GLY A 71 -18.06 22.23 -6.16
N SER A 72 -16.81 22.23 -5.70
CA SER A 72 -15.96 23.43 -5.65
C SER A 72 -15.65 23.97 -7.06
N LYS A 73 -14.89 25.07 -7.12
CA LYS A 73 -14.38 25.60 -8.39
C LYS A 73 -13.38 24.61 -9.00
N GLU A 74 -12.45 24.15 -8.18
CA GLU A 74 -11.34 23.25 -8.50
C GLU A 74 -11.85 21.88 -8.98
N ASP A 75 -12.89 21.31 -8.37
CA ASP A 75 -13.54 20.07 -8.82
C ASP A 75 -14.13 20.21 -10.25
N LYS A 76 -14.70 21.37 -10.58
CA LYS A 76 -15.25 21.65 -11.92
C LYS A 76 -14.13 21.83 -12.94
N GLU A 77 -13.09 22.57 -12.59
CA GLU A 77 -11.93 22.79 -13.46
C GLU A 77 -11.16 21.48 -13.74
N LEU A 78 -11.01 20.63 -12.73
CA LEU A 78 -10.43 19.30 -12.88
C LEU A 78 -11.28 18.40 -13.80
N LYS A 79 -12.61 18.44 -13.68
CA LYS A 79 -13.51 17.71 -14.60
C LYS A 79 -13.40 18.19 -16.04
N ILE A 80 -13.23 19.50 -16.25
CA ILE A 80 -12.98 20.08 -17.58
C ILE A 80 -11.63 19.56 -18.12
N TYR A 81 -10.58 19.56 -17.31
CA TYR A 81 -9.28 19.01 -17.68
C TYR A 81 -9.38 17.52 -18.07
N ILE A 82 -10.01 16.69 -17.23
CA ILE A 82 -10.21 15.26 -17.47
C ILE A 82 -10.99 15.03 -18.77
N SER A 83 -12.08 15.78 -18.99
CA SER A 83 -12.89 15.68 -20.19
C SER A 83 -12.18 16.15 -21.46
N LYS A 84 -11.21 17.08 -21.35
CA LYS A 84 -10.41 17.59 -22.48
C LYS A 84 -9.31 16.61 -22.88
N HIS A 85 -8.69 15.96 -21.90
CA HIS A 85 -7.45 15.19 -22.09
C HIS A 85 -7.59 13.68 -21.99
N ASP A 86 -8.75 13.17 -21.54
CA ASP A 86 -8.98 11.74 -21.27
C ASP A 86 -7.88 11.17 -20.34
N MET A 87 -7.54 11.98 -19.32
CA MET A 87 -6.43 11.77 -18.39
C MET A 87 -6.80 12.30 -17.01
N THR A 88 -6.63 11.50 -15.96
CA THR A 88 -6.90 11.89 -14.57
C THR A 88 -5.59 12.18 -13.84
N PRO A 89 -5.30 13.43 -13.44
CA PRO A 89 -4.28 13.71 -12.45
C PRO A 89 -4.70 13.08 -11.11
N ASP A 90 -3.87 12.20 -10.56
CA ASP A 90 -4.08 11.60 -9.24
C ASP A 90 -3.13 12.29 -8.25
N PHE A 91 -3.68 13.10 -7.34
CA PHE A 91 -2.89 13.99 -6.49
C PHE A 91 -2.44 13.29 -5.21
N HIS A 92 -1.17 13.38 -4.88
CA HIS A 92 -0.57 12.80 -3.67
C HIS A 92 0.18 13.87 -2.86
N PRO A 93 0.09 13.89 -1.52
CA PRO A 93 0.78 14.88 -0.70
C PRO A 93 2.28 14.57 -0.59
N LEU A 94 3.13 15.60 -0.68
CA LEU A 94 4.58 15.55 -0.44
C LEU A 94 4.91 16.22 0.92
N PRO A 95 5.68 15.58 1.83
CA PRO A 95 6.45 14.35 1.68
C PRO A 95 5.57 13.10 1.53
N HIS A 96 6.01 12.17 0.67
CA HIS A 96 5.29 10.96 0.33
C HIS A 96 6.19 9.74 0.55
N VAL A 97 5.83 8.91 1.54
CA VAL A 97 6.44 7.60 1.88
C VAL A 97 7.93 7.49 1.50
N GLY A 98 8.77 8.16 2.29
CA GLY A 98 10.23 8.14 2.17
C GLY A 98 10.84 9.07 1.11
N ILE A 99 10.05 9.79 0.29
CA ILE A 99 10.52 10.99 -0.42
C ILE A 99 10.23 12.22 0.44
N ARG A 100 11.28 13.01 0.75
CA ARG A 100 11.16 14.29 1.45
C ARG A 100 10.80 15.41 0.48
N ALA A 101 10.17 16.48 0.96
CA ALA A 101 9.85 17.63 0.11
C ALA A 101 11.12 18.35 -0.37
N GLU A 102 12.17 18.35 0.44
CA GLU A 102 13.49 18.91 0.15
C GLU A 102 14.17 18.23 -1.06
N ASP A 103 14.03 16.90 -1.19
CA ASP A 103 14.72 16.11 -2.23
C ASP A 103 14.06 16.23 -3.63
N ARG A 104 12.92 16.93 -3.74
CA ARG A 104 12.18 17.03 -5.01
C ARG A 104 13.03 17.57 -6.16
N PHE A 105 13.99 18.45 -5.89
CA PHE A 105 14.84 19.06 -6.91
C PHE A 105 15.99 18.15 -7.37
N SER A 106 16.53 17.30 -6.51
CA SER A 106 17.54 16.29 -6.88
C SER A 106 16.92 15.09 -7.60
N HIS A 107 15.64 14.79 -7.34
CA HIS A 107 14.93 13.65 -7.89
C HIS A 107 14.16 13.95 -9.19
N THR A 108 14.00 15.23 -9.59
CA THR A 108 13.16 15.60 -10.75
C THR A 108 13.90 16.52 -11.72
N TYR A 109 13.46 16.56 -12.98
CA TYR A 109 13.96 17.48 -14.00
C TYR A 109 12.83 18.11 -14.80
N ALA A 110 13.12 19.20 -15.52
CA ALA A 110 12.13 19.92 -16.32
C ALA A 110 11.87 19.21 -17.67
N TYR A 111 10.60 18.99 -17.98
CA TYR A 111 10.13 18.36 -19.22
C TYR A 111 9.00 19.16 -19.89
N PRO A 112 9.02 19.34 -21.23
CA PRO A 112 10.22 19.28 -22.06
C PRO A 112 11.26 20.28 -21.54
N LYS A 113 12.53 20.13 -21.97
CA LYS A 113 13.65 20.90 -21.43
C LYS A 113 13.33 22.40 -21.47
N ASP A 114 13.48 23.06 -20.33
CA ASP A 114 13.24 24.49 -20.12
C ASP A 114 11.78 24.97 -20.38
N THR A 115 10.83 24.07 -20.70
CA THR A 115 9.54 24.43 -21.32
C THR A 115 8.27 23.59 -20.98
N ALA A 116 7.87 23.23 -19.75
CA ALA A 116 8.48 23.16 -18.42
C ALA A 116 7.42 22.70 -17.36
N VAL A 117 7.28 21.38 -17.12
CA VAL A 117 6.77 20.77 -15.86
C VAL A 117 7.86 19.91 -15.23
N ARG A 118 7.89 19.73 -13.90
CA ARG A 118 8.86 18.81 -13.28
C ARG A 118 8.35 17.37 -13.35
N ILE A 119 9.23 16.44 -13.72
CA ILE A 119 8.95 15.00 -13.73
C ILE A 119 10.02 14.25 -12.95
N LEU A 120 9.61 13.19 -12.24
CA LEU A 120 10.52 12.32 -11.48
C LEU A 120 11.47 11.59 -12.43
N SER A 121 12.76 11.54 -12.07
CA SER A 121 13.74 10.79 -12.84
C SER A 121 13.46 9.28 -12.80
N PRO A 122 13.84 8.52 -13.84
CA PRO A 122 13.64 7.07 -13.86
C PRO A 122 14.26 6.37 -12.64
N TRP A 123 15.50 6.72 -12.28
CA TRP A 123 16.17 6.20 -11.09
C TRP A 123 15.38 6.51 -9.80
N ALA A 124 14.87 7.74 -9.63
CA ALA A 124 14.14 8.11 -8.42
C ALA A 124 12.75 7.43 -8.37
N GLY A 125 12.12 7.17 -9.52
CA GLY A 125 10.91 6.34 -9.62
C GLY A 125 11.12 4.89 -9.18
N ILE A 126 12.32 4.33 -9.41
CA ILE A 126 12.71 3.01 -8.91
C ILE A 126 13.02 3.07 -7.41
N TYR A 127 13.81 4.06 -6.97
CA TYR A 127 14.15 4.29 -5.57
C TYR A 127 12.90 4.48 -4.68
N HIS A 128 11.88 5.19 -5.17
CA HIS A 128 10.62 5.40 -4.45
C HIS A 128 9.92 4.09 -4.05
N ARG A 129 10.02 3.04 -4.89
CA ARG A 129 9.44 1.71 -4.56
C ARG A 129 10.17 1.04 -3.41
N LYS A 130 11.50 1.21 -3.32
CA LYS A 130 12.28 0.82 -2.13
C LYS A 130 11.80 1.59 -0.90
N CYS A 131 11.67 2.92 -0.99
CA CYS A 131 11.20 3.75 0.12
C CYS A 131 9.84 3.29 0.66
N ILE A 132 8.91 2.94 -0.23
CA ILE A 132 7.58 2.42 0.16
C ILE A 132 7.72 1.08 0.87
N ILE A 133 8.48 0.13 0.33
CA ILE A 133 8.70 -1.18 0.98
C ILE A 133 9.33 -1.00 2.36
N GLU A 134 10.44 -0.28 2.46
CA GLU A 134 11.19 -0.11 3.71
C GLU A 134 10.45 0.73 4.77
N PHE A 135 9.46 1.53 4.36
CA PHE A 135 8.53 2.19 5.27
C PHE A 135 7.51 1.20 5.83
N TYR A 136 6.82 0.44 4.97
CA TYR A 136 5.80 -0.51 5.41
C TYR A 136 6.40 -1.76 6.09
N GLU A 137 7.65 -2.13 5.84
CA GLU A 137 8.39 -3.13 6.63
C GLU A 137 8.64 -2.69 8.08
N LYS A 138 8.55 -1.37 8.37
CA LYS A 138 8.72 -0.79 9.71
C LYS A 138 7.40 -0.35 10.35
N ASP A 139 6.30 -0.29 9.60
CA ASP A 139 4.98 0.01 10.14
C ASP A 139 4.44 -1.18 10.95
N SER A 140 4.23 -0.96 12.24
CA SER A 140 3.70 -1.97 13.16
C SER A 140 2.19 -2.18 13.07
N LYS A 141 1.44 -1.32 12.35
CA LYS A 141 -0.02 -1.44 12.25
C LYS A 141 -0.47 -2.36 11.12
N THR A 142 0.03 -2.12 9.92
CA THR A 142 -0.39 -2.83 8.70
C THR A 142 0.73 -3.65 8.07
N GLY A 143 1.99 -3.27 8.28
CA GLY A 143 3.12 -3.95 7.66
C GLY A 143 3.03 -3.92 6.12
N LEU A 144 3.62 -4.92 5.45
CA LEU A 144 3.44 -5.09 4.02
C LEU A 144 2.01 -5.49 3.60
N ASN A 145 1.14 -5.91 4.54
CA ASN A 145 -0.26 -6.24 4.27
C ASN A 145 -1.14 -5.02 3.91
N ALA A 146 -0.59 -3.80 3.96
CA ALA A 146 -1.18 -2.64 3.28
C ALA A 146 -1.34 -2.82 1.76
N PHE A 147 -0.72 -3.86 1.17
CA PHE A 147 -0.76 -4.17 -0.25
C PHE A 147 -0.95 -5.66 -0.53
N ASP A 148 -1.43 -5.99 -1.73
CA ASP A 148 -1.47 -7.36 -2.25
C ASP A 148 -0.09 -7.82 -2.78
N GLN A 149 0.21 -9.13 -2.67
CA GLN A 149 1.45 -9.70 -3.22
C GLN A 149 1.63 -9.39 -4.72
N ASN A 150 0.54 -9.40 -5.49
CA ASN A 150 0.60 -9.12 -6.92
C ASN A 150 1.08 -7.68 -7.21
N LYS A 151 0.94 -6.72 -6.28
CA LYS A 151 1.53 -5.38 -6.39
C LYS A 151 3.05 -5.43 -6.44
N PHE A 152 3.67 -6.22 -5.56
CA PHE A 152 5.12 -6.40 -5.54
C PHE A 152 5.62 -7.20 -6.74
N ILE A 153 4.87 -8.22 -7.19
CA ILE A 153 5.18 -8.94 -8.44
C ILE A 153 5.15 -7.98 -9.64
N ARG A 154 4.12 -7.13 -9.75
CA ARG A 154 4.02 -6.08 -10.79
C ARG A 154 5.20 -5.09 -10.71
N TRP A 155 5.58 -4.67 -9.50
CA TRP A 155 6.73 -3.78 -9.31
C TRP A 155 8.06 -4.43 -9.69
N LYS A 156 8.30 -5.70 -9.33
CA LYS A 156 9.51 -6.41 -9.72
C LYS A 156 9.63 -6.49 -11.24
N LYS A 157 8.55 -6.87 -11.94
CA LYS A 157 8.50 -6.89 -13.40
C LYS A 157 8.83 -5.52 -14.00
N PHE A 158 8.15 -4.46 -13.53
CA PHE A 158 8.40 -3.08 -13.96
C PHE A 158 9.86 -2.65 -13.76
N ILE A 159 10.49 -3.02 -12.64
CA ILE A 159 11.90 -2.69 -12.37
C ILE A 159 12.84 -3.45 -13.31
N GLN A 160 12.55 -4.73 -13.59
CA GLN A 160 13.35 -5.53 -14.54
C GLN A 160 13.24 -5.00 -15.97
N GLU A 161 12.03 -4.65 -16.42
CA GLU A 161 11.81 -4.01 -17.74
C GLU A 161 12.52 -2.64 -17.82
N THR A 162 12.44 -1.85 -16.74
CA THR A 162 13.17 -0.58 -16.62
C THR A 162 14.68 -0.80 -16.68
N GLN A 163 15.22 -1.80 -15.99
CA GLN A 163 16.65 -2.14 -15.98
C GLN A 163 17.15 -2.50 -17.38
N SER A 164 16.45 -3.38 -18.11
CA SER A 164 16.83 -3.79 -19.46
C SER A 164 16.80 -2.61 -20.45
N PHE A 165 15.81 -1.71 -20.34
CA PHE A 165 15.79 -0.51 -21.15
C PHE A 165 16.92 0.47 -20.78
N ALA A 166 17.11 0.76 -19.49
CA ALA A 166 18.18 1.62 -18.99
C ALA A 166 19.58 1.15 -19.46
N GLN A 167 19.82 -0.17 -19.45
CA GLN A 167 21.04 -0.78 -20.01
C GLN A 167 21.22 -0.45 -21.50
N SER A 168 20.17 -0.58 -22.31
CA SER A 168 20.21 -0.25 -23.75
C SER A 168 20.44 1.23 -24.05
N GLN A 169 20.04 2.12 -23.14
CA GLN A 169 20.22 3.57 -23.26
C GLN A 169 21.50 4.09 -22.59
N GLY A 170 22.22 3.23 -21.86
CA GLY A 170 23.42 3.61 -21.11
C GLY A 170 23.15 4.40 -19.81
N ASP A 171 21.92 4.42 -19.31
CA ASP A 171 21.54 5.12 -18.07
C ASP A 171 22.04 4.37 -16.82
N GLN A 172 23.32 4.57 -16.51
CA GLN A 172 24.01 3.87 -15.42
C GLN A 172 23.36 4.11 -14.05
N MET A 173 22.80 5.30 -13.81
CA MET A 173 22.19 5.63 -12.52
C MET A 173 20.91 4.81 -12.32
N THR A 174 20.03 4.76 -13.31
CA THR A 174 18.83 3.93 -13.26
C THR A 174 19.17 2.44 -13.22
N VAL A 175 20.20 1.97 -13.94
CA VAL A 175 20.68 0.57 -13.86
C VAL A 175 21.14 0.23 -12.44
N GLN A 176 21.99 1.06 -11.82
CA GLN A 176 22.48 0.84 -10.46
C GLN A 176 21.34 0.82 -9.45
N THR A 177 20.39 1.76 -9.53
CA THR A 177 19.21 1.76 -8.66
C THR A 177 18.33 0.51 -8.87
N CYS A 178 18.15 0.04 -10.11
CA CYS A 178 17.44 -1.22 -10.35
C CYS A 178 18.14 -2.42 -9.67
N VAL A 179 19.46 -2.53 -9.77
CA VAL A 179 20.25 -3.60 -9.11
C VAL A 179 20.05 -3.58 -7.59
N GLU A 180 20.03 -2.39 -6.98
CA GLU A 180 19.81 -2.22 -5.54
C GLU A 180 18.37 -2.58 -5.11
N VAL A 181 17.37 -2.20 -5.90
CA VAL A 181 15.95 -2.30 -5.51
C VAL A 181 15.32 -3.66 -5.84
N ILE A 182 15.81 -4.41 -6.83
CA ILE A 182 15.33 -5.77 -7.15
C ILE A 182 15.30 -6.73 -5.93
N PRO A 183 16.37 -6.89 -5.13
CA PRO A 183 16.34 -7.78 -3.95
C PRO A 183 15.38 -7.27 -2.85
N ILE A 184 15.11 -5.96 -2.79
CA ILE A 184 14.16 -5.36 -1.85
C ILE A 184 12.72 -5.72 -2.24
N VAL A 185 12.37 -5.62 -3.53
CA VAL A 185 11.05 -6.08 -4.00
C VAL A 185 10.91 -7.59 -3.91
N GLN A 186 11.97 -8.37 -4.15
CA GLN A 186 11.94 -9.81 -3.94
C GLN A 186 11.61 -10.16 -2.48
N ARG A 187 12.28 -9.52 -1.51
CA ARG A 187 11.99 -9.69 -0.08
C ARG A 187 10.52 -9.38 0.26
N ALA A 188 9.94 -8.34 -0.34
CA ALA A 188 8.54 -8.00 -0.16
C ALA A 188 7.57 -9.04 -0.78
N ILE A 189 7.95 -9.72 -1.86
CA ILE A 189 7.18 -10.86 -2.41
C ILE A 189 7.28 -12.08 -1.49
N ASP A 190 8.48 -12.35 -0.97
CA ASP A 190 8.77 -13.49 -0.09
C ASP A 190 8.10 -13.39 1.28
N PHE A 191 7.78 -12.18 1.74
CA PHE A 191 6.96 -11.95 2.92
C PHE A 191 5.61 -12.70 2.83
N PHE A 192 4.91 -12.60 1.70
CA PHE A 192 3.62 -13.30 1.50
C PHE A 192 3.81 -14.81 1.32
N ASN A 193 4.87 -15.24 0.62
CA ASN A 193 5.18 -16.67 0.47
C ASN A 193 5.42 -17.37 1.83
N LYS A 194 5.90 -16.63 2.84
CA LYS A 194 6.07 -17.14 4.22
C LYS A 194 4.77 -17.23 5.03
N VAL A 195 3.69 -16.58 4.59
CA VAL A 195 2.36 -16.73 5.18
C VAL A 195 1.68 -18.00 4.64
N ASP A 196 1.92 -18.34 3.36
CA ASP A 196 1.42 -19.57 2.74
C ASP A 196 2.24 -20.82 3.08
N SER A 197 3.48 -20.68 3.55
CA SER A 197 4.20 -21.79 4.15
C SER A 197 3.52 -22.20 5.46
N HIS A 198 2.64 -23.20 5.36
CA HIS A 198 2.36 -24.12 6.47
C HIS A 198 3.69 -24.78 6.86
N ASP A 199 4.43 -24.09 7.72
CA ASP A 199 5.55 -24.69 8.41
C ASP A 199 4.99 -25.84 9.26
N ASN A 200 5.30 -27.07 8.87
CA ASN A 200 4.95 -28.27 9.63
C ASN A 200 5.78 -28.38 10.93
N SER A 201 6.62 -27.38 11.25
CA SER A 201 7.11 -27.22 12.62
C SER A 201 5.94 -27.03 13.59
N THR A 202 5.99 -27.74 14.71
CA THR A 202 4.96 -27.65 15.73
C THR A 202 5.04 -26.29 16.43
N VAL A 203 4.22 -25.33 16.01
CA VAL A 203 4.10 -24.02 16.67
C VAL A 203 3.41 -24.21 18.02
N PHE A 204 4.17 -24.08 19.11
CA PHE A 204 3.65 -24.15 20.47
C PHE A 204 3.12 -22.78 20.93
N LEU A 205 1.80 -22.60 20.85
CA LEU A 205 1.13 -21.48 21.51
C LEU A 205 1.27 -21.60 23.03
N LYS A 206 1.75 -20.55 23.69
CA LYS A 206 1.88 -20.47 25.16
C LYS A 206 0.68 -19.71 25.73
N GLY A 207 0.14 -20.20 26.84
CA GLY A 207 -0.99 -19.59 27.53
C GLY A 207 -1.20 -20.18 28.91
N ILE A 208 -2.29 -19.78 29.58
CA ILE A 208 -2.68 -20.31 30.88
C ILE A 208 -3.61 -21.51 30.65
N CYS A 209 -3.23 -22.68 31.15
CA CYS A 209 -4.09 -23.87 31.12
C CYS A 209 -5.22 -23.71 32.16
N ALA A 210 -6.46 -23.56 31.69
CA ALA A 210 -7.64 -23.41 32.55
C ALA A 210 -8.12 -24.75 33.15
N TYR A 211 -7.97 -25.83 32.38
CA TYR A 211 -8.25 -27.21 32.77
C TYR A 211 -7.33 -28.17 32.00
N ASN A 212 -6.83 -29.20 32.69
CA ASN A 212 -5.86 -30.13 32.15
C ASN A 212 -6.54 -31.22 31.30
N GLY A 213 -6.43 -31.10 29.98
CA GLY A 213 -6.86 -32.12 29.02
C GLY A 213 -5.92 -32.20 27.83
N LYS A 214 -6.03 -33.27 27.02
CA LYS A 214 -5.36 -33.39 25.72
C LYS A 214 -6.37 -33.80 24.68
N VAL A 215 -6.53 -32.95 23.66
CA VAL A 215 -7.45 -33.16 22.55
C VAL A 215 -6.74 -32.89 21.22
N ARG A 216 -7.18 -33.56 20.16
CA ARG A 216 -6.83 -33.24 18.78
C ARG A 216 -8.11 -33.27 17.96
N GLY A 217 -8.39 -32.21 17.21
CA GLY A 217 -9.59 -32.07 16.40
C GLY A 217 -9.46 -30.93 15.40
N GLU A 218 -10.50 -30.73 14.60
CA GLU A 218 -10.66 -29.55 13.74
C GLU A 218 -10.71 -28.28 14.61
N VAL A 219 -9.94 -27.26 14.25
CA VAL A 219 -9.95 -25.95 14.92
C VAL A 219 -10.94 -25.05 14.18
N LYS A 220 -11.87 -24.42 14.91
CA LYS A 220 -12.86 -23.51 14.33
C LYS A 220 -12.98 -22.21 15.13
N LEU A 221 -12.94 -21.08 14.43
CA LEU A 221 -13.20 -19.75 15.00
C LEU A 221 -14.68 -19.62 15.38
N TRP A 222 -14.99 -18.83 16.42
CA TRP A 222 -16.37 -18.63 16.85
C TRP A 222 -17.22 -17.86 15.82
N GLU A 223 -18.35 -18.46 15.47
CA GLU A 223 -19.39 -17.87 14.63
C GLU A 223 -20.75 -18.26 15.22
N GLU A 224 -21.73 -17.35 15.19
CA GLU A 224 -23.02 -17.59 15.86
C GLU A 224 -23.79 -18.79 15.31
N ASN A 225 -23.62 -19.11 14.02
CA ASN A 225 -24.32 -20.21 13.36
C ASN A 225 -23.46 -21.48 13.20
N ALA A 226 -22.28 -21.55 13.83
CA ALA A 226 -21.39 -22.69 13.71
C ALA A 226 -21.72 -23.82 14.70
N ASP A 227 -21.65 -25.05 14.20
CA ASP A 227 -21.57 -26.25 15.02
C ASP A 227 -20.13 -26.51 15.49
N PHE A 228 -19.97 -26.67 16.80
CA PHE A 228 -18.69 -26.94 17.49
C PHE A 228 -18.57 -28.38 18.00
N THR A 229 -19.54 -29.26 17.73
CA THR A 229 -19.53 -30.65 18.19
C THR A 229 -18.24 -31.36 17.80
N ASN A 230 -17.48 -31.82 18.79
CA ASN A 230 -16.16 -32.46 18.66
C ASN A 230 -15.03 -31.58 18.05
N LYS A 231 -15.18 -30.26 18.02
CA LYS A 231 -14.19 -29.30 17.47
C LYS A 231 -13.49 -28.51 18.57
N ILE A 232 -12.34 -27.93 18.25
CA ILE A 232 -11.62 -26.99 19.12
C ILE A 232 -12.10 -25.57 18.80
N ALA A 233 -12.89 -24.99 19.69
CA ALA A 233 -13.42 -23.64 19.54
C ALA A 233 -12.35 -22.58 19.88
N VAL A 234 -12.21 -21.57 19.03
CA VAL A 234 -11.31 -20.42 19.24
C VAL A 234 -12.13 -19.13 19.23
N LEU A 235 -12.03 -18.34 20.30
CA LEU A 235 -12.82 -17.12 20.47
C LEU A 235 -12.09 -16.09 21.32
N LYS A 236 -12.46 -14.82 21.21
CA LYS A 236 -11.83 -13.77 22.00
C LYS A 236 -12.01 -14.00 23.51
N SER A 237 -13.26 -14.20 23.94
CA SER A 237 -13.64 -14.58 25.31
C SER A 237 -14.99 -15.29 25.29
N ALA A 238 -15.22 -16.18 26.26
CA ALA A 238 -16.48 -16.93 26.37
C ALA A 238 -17.54 -16.16 27.17
N LEU A 239 -18.77 -16.14 26.66
CA LEU A 239 -19.92 -15.45 27.25
C LEU A 239 -21.02 -16.46 27.66
N PRO A 240 -21.86 -16.16 28.67
CA PRO A 240 -22.85 -17.13 29.18
C PRO A 240 -23.81 -17.72 28.14
N HIS A 241 -24.24 -16.93 27.15
CA HIS A 241 -25.16 -17.41 26.11
C HIS A 241 -24.53 -18.42 25.13
N GLN A 242 -23.21 -18.53 25.11
CA GLN A 242 -22.45 -19.42 24.23
C GLN A 242 -22.32 -20.84 24.82
N PHE A 243 -22.69 -21.01 26.09
CA PHE A 243 -22.52 -22.23 26.88
C PHE A 243 -22.98 -23.50 26.16
N SER A 244 -24.19 -23.51 25.59
CA SER A 244 -24.78 -24.71 24.96
C SER A 244 -24.05 -25.20 23.70
N LYS A 245 -23.28 -24.32 23.04
CA LYS A 245 -22.45 -24.67 21.88
C LYS A 245 -21.04 -25.04 22.32
N LEU A 246 -20.49 -24.31 23.30
CA LEU A 246 -19.16 -24.57 23.86
C LEU A 246 -19.10 -25.88 24.67
N SER A 247 -20.19 -26.31 25.31
CA SER A 247 -20.27 -27.60 26.02
C SER A 247 -20.25 -28.82 25.10
N ALA A 248 -20.37 -28.63 23.78
CA ALA A 248 -20.19 -29.67 22.76
C ALA A 248 -18.79 -29.65 22.11
N ALA A 249 -17.97 -28.63 22.42
CA ALA A 249 -16.62 -28.51 21.90
C ALA A 249 -15.68 -29.51 22.57
N ALA A 250 -14.75 -30.09 21.81
CA ALA A 250 -13.72 -30.98 22.34
C ALA A 250 -12.58 -30.20 23.02
N GLY A 251 -12.49 -28.88 22.79
CA GLY A 251 -11.54 -27.99 23.47
C GLY A 251 -11.89 -26.53 23.22
N ILE A 252 -11.39 -25.64 24.08
CA ILE A 252 -11.66 -24.19 24.02
C ILE A 252 -10.33 -23.43 24.16
N ILE A 253 -10.08 -22.47 23.28
CA ILE A 253 -8.93 -21.56 23.30
C ILE A 253 -9.46 -20.13 23.29
N THR A 254 -9.05 -19.30 24.27
CA THR A 254 -9.46 -17.90 24.38
C THR A 254 -8.28 -16.94 24.42
N ASP A 255 -8.39 -15.81 23.72
CA ASP A 255 -7.41 -14.70 23.82
C ASP A 255 -7.41 -14.09 25.23
N GLU A 256 -8.60 -13.90 25.80
CA GLU A 256 -8.83 -13.25 27.10
C GLU A 256 -9.53 -14.23 28.06
N GLY A 257 -8.91 -14.47 29.22
CA GLY A 257 -9.45 -15.39 30.23
C GLY A 257 -8.52 -15.64 31.42
N GLY A 258 -8.96 -16.49 32.33
CA GLY A 258 -8.22 -16.89 33.53
C GLY A 258 -8.89 -18.08 34.20
N LEU A 259 -8.36 -18.52 35.35
CA LEU A 259 -8.80 -19.76 36.02
C LEU A 259 -10.28 -19.77 36.49
N LEU A 260 -10.99 -18.64 36.44
CA LEU A 260 -12.39 -18.49 36.84
C LEU A 260 -13.28 -17.91 35.70
N SER A 261 -12.80 -17.89 34.45
CA SER A 261 -13.62 -17.42 33.31
C SER A 261 -14.72 -18.43 32.94
N HIS A 262 -15.72 -18.00 32.17
CA HIS A 262 -16.75 -18.90 31.65
C HIS A 262 -16.15 -20.08 30.85
N ALA A 263 -15.11 -19.84 30.05
CA ALA A 263 -14.40 -20.92 29.34
C ALA A 263 -13.75 -21.92 30.32
N ALA A 264 -13.17 -21.43 31.42
CA ALA A 264 -12.55 -22.27 32.44
C ALA A 264 -13.57 -23.07 33.28
N ILE A 265 -14.79 -22.57 33.43
CA ILE A 265 -15.89 -23.28 34.09
C ILE A 265 -16.45 -24.36 33.15
N ILE A 266 -16.81 -23.99 31.91
CA ILE A 266 -17.34 -24.92 30.90
C ILE A 266 -16.38 -26.09 30.70
N ALA A 267 -15.09 -25.83 30.48
CA ALA A 267 -14.09 -26.88 30.24
C ALA A 267 -13.78 -27.77 31.47
N ARG A 268 -14.36 -27.52 32.65
CA ARG A 268 -14.27 -28.40 33.83
C ARG A 268 -15.51 -29.25 34.05
N GLU A 269 -16.65 -28.78 33.55
CA GLU A 269 -17.95 -29.43 33.73
C GLU A 269 -18.28 -30.40 32.59
N PHE A 270 -17.64 -30.23 31.43
CA PHE A 270 -17.84 -30.99 30.18
C PHE A 270 -16.49 -31.38 29.56
#